data_AF-A0AA41A1P0-F1
#
_entry.id   AF-A0AA41A1P0-F1
#
_cell.length_a   1.000
_cell.length_b   1.000
_cell.length_c   1.000
_cell.angle_alpha   90.00
_cell.angle_beta   90.00
_cell.angle_gamma   90.00
#
_symmetry.space_group_name_H-M   'P 1'
#
loop_
_entity.id
_entity.type
_entity.pdbx_description
1 polymer ?
#
loop_
_entity_poly.entity_id
_entity_poly.type
_entity_poly.pdbx_seq_one_letter_code
_entity_poly.pdbx_strand_id
1 'polypeptide(L)'
;MPSGYFLPPRKARLCRLAGVLFLLSAAVMPIVIAAAGLMPGTGPICGGGYGCVWNVRAATLLPEESRMEIEMSPPDRARFDAHVARTDVRIGLTGIAAIDLLPFMALLGTVGIALRRLGGSGADTLERALPWLRRASQAAIVWMLAGPVHQSALETWLSPGMPSGFRIITTILLAPIAGGLLIAFAAYAAIWAVEAALKARRDLDRFV
;
A
#
# COMPACT_ATOMS: atom_id res chain seq x y z
N MET A 1 -40.14 -2.91 17.66
CA MET A 1 -39.05 -3.86 17.31
C MET A 1 -37.74 -3.08 17.31
N PRO A 2 -36.87 -3.25 18.31
CA PRO A 2 -35.62 -2.51 18.34
C PRO A 2 -34.74 -3.05 17.21
N SER A 3 -34.55 -2.23 16.19
CA SER A 3 -33.74 -2.55 15.02
C SER A 3 -32.37 -3.03 15.49
N GLY A 4 -32.05 -4.30 15.27
CA GLY A 4 -30.85 -4.99 15.76
C GLY A 4 -29.54 -4.52 15.12
N TYR A 5 -29.33 -3.21 15.04
CA TYR A 5 -28.10 -2.59 14.58
C TYR A 5 -27.44 -1.87 15.76
N PHE A 6 -26.16 -2.16 15.99
CA PHE A 6 -25.31 -1.41 16.93
C PHE A 6 -25.13 0.06 16.48
N LEU A 7 -25.30 0.35 15.19
CA LEU A 7 -25.20 1.68 14.58
C LEU A 7 -26.54 2.14 14.01
N PRO A 8 -26.81 3.47 13.97
CA PRO A 8 -27.93 4.03 13.21
C PRO A 8 -27.93 3.53 11.76
N PRO A 9 -29.11 3.26 11.16
CA PRO A 9 -29.22 2.59 9.86
C PRO A 9 -28.47 3.32 8.73
N ARG A 10 -28.39 4.66 8.79
CA ARG A 10 -27.59 5.46 7.84
C ARG A 10 -26.08 5.21 7.97
N LYS A 11 -25.55 5.14 9.20
CA LYS A 11 -24.14 4.86 9.47
C LYS A 11 -23.78 3.42 9.07
N ALA A 12 -24.66 2.45 9.35
CA ALA A 12 -24.47 1.07 8.92
C ALA A 12 -24.40 0.91 7.40
N ARG A 13 -25.21 1.67 6.64
CA ARG A 13 -25.14 1.70 5.16
C ARG A 13 -23.83 2.32 4.67
N LEU A 14 -23.39 3.44 5.25
CA LEU A 14 -22.12 4.08 4.90
C LEU A 14 -20.92 3.14 5.16
N CYS A 15 -20.89 2.44 6.31
CA CYS A 15 -19.85 1.45 6.59
C CYS A 15 -19.83 0.32 5.56
N ARG A 16 -20.99 -0.17 5.11
CA ARG A 16 -21.04 -1.19 4.04
C ARG A 16 -20.51 -0.67 2.71
N LEU A 17 -20.91 0.54 2.31
CA LEU A 17 -20.48 1.17 1.05
C LEU A 17 -18.97 1.42 1.06
N ALA A 18 -18.46 2.04 2.11
CA ALA A 18 -17.02 2.23 2.30
C ALA A 18 -16.27 0.89 2.28
N GLY A 19 -16.80 -0.12 3.00
CA GLY A 19 -16.20 -1.46 3.01
C GLY A 19 -16.12 -2.11 1.62
N VAL A 20 -17.15 -1.94 0.78
CA VAL A 20 -17.13 -2.41 -0.62
C VAL A 20 -16.09 -1.66 -1.44
N LEU A 21 -16.00 -0.33 -1.29
CA LEU A 21 -14.99 0.47 -2.00
C LEU A 21 -13.57 0.00 -1.66
N PHE A 22 -13.25 -0.18 -0.38
CA PHE A 22 -11.95 -0.70 0.07
C PHE A 22 -11.65 -2.09 -0.51
N LEU A 23 -12.65 -2.98 -0.58
CA LEU A 23 -12.49 -4.31 -1.17
C LEU A 23 -12.28 -4.26 -2.68
N LEU A 24 -12.98 -3.38 -3.39
CA LEU A 24 -12.78 -3.18 -4.82
C LEU A 24 -11.37 -2.64 -5.09
N SER A 25 -10.92 -1.64 -4.31
CA SER A 25 -9.55 -1.13 -4.40
C SER A 25 -8.51 -2.24 -4.15
N ALA A 26 -8.74 -3.09 -3.15
CA ALA A 26 -7.87 -4.25 -2.91
C ALA A 26 -7.87 -5.24 -4.10
N ALA A 27 -9.02 -5.50 -4.71
CA ALA A 27 -9.14 -6.40 -5.85
C ALA A 27 -8.47 -5.87 -7.14
N VAL A 28 -8.26 -4.55 -7.25
CA VAL A 28 -7.52 -3.93 -8.35
C VAL A 28 -6.01 -4.07 -8.18
N MET A 29 -5.50 -4.22 -6.95
CA MET A 29 -4.04 -4.26 -6.68
C MET A 29 -3.28 -5.35 -7.45
N PRO A 30 -3.78 -6.59 -7.62
CA PRO A 30 -3.10 -7.60 -8.45
C PRO A 30 -2.87 -7.15 -9.90
N ILE A 31 -3.81 -6.38 -10.46
CA ILE A 31 -3.69 -5.82 -11.81
C ILE A 31 -2.58 -4.77 -11.83
N VAL A 32 -2.50 -3.92 -10.80
CA VAL A 32 -1.43 -2.90 -10.67
C VAL A 32 -0.06 -3.56 -10.53
N ILE A 33 0.05 -4.62 -9.71
CA ILE A 33 1.28 -5.39 -9.55
C ILE A 33 1.72 -5.97 -10.91
N ALA A 34 0.81 -6.63 -11.64
CA ALA A 34 1.11 -7.17 -12.96
C ALA A 34 1.50 -6.08 -13.97
N ALA A 35 0.82 -4.93 -13.94
CA ALA A 35 1.10 -3.80 -14.81
C ALA A 35 2.49 -3.19 -14.54
N ALA A 36 2.98 -3.19 -13.29
CA ALA A 36 4.29 -2.67 -12.93
C ALA A 36 5.44 -3.41 -13.66
N GLY A 37 5.28 -4.71 -13.90
CA GLY A 37 6.23 -5.49 -14.71
C GLY A 37 6.10 -5.30 -16.21
N LEU A 38 4.86 -5.16 -16.70
CA LEU A 38 4.58 -5.01 -18.13
C LEU A 38 4.96 -3.62 -18.64
N MET A 39 4.74 -2.58 -17.83
CA MET A 39 4.98 -1.18 -18.16
C MET A 39 5.65 -0.46 -16.98
N PRO A 40 6.97 -0.67 -16.77
CA PRO A 40 7.69 -0.08 -15.65
C PRO A 40 7.87 1.44 -15.81
N GLY A 41 7.55 2.20 -14.76
CA GLY A 41 7.72 3.66 -14.76
C GLY A 41 6.73 4.42 -15.66
N THR A 42 5.54 3.85 -15.87
CA THR A 42 4.49 4.48 -16.67
C THR A 42 3.88 5.64 -15.90
N GLY A 43 3.95 6.84 -16.48
CA GLY A 43 3.43 8.04 -15.84
C GLY A 43 3.08 9.15 -16.83
N PRO A 44 2.25 10.12 -16.42
CA PRO A 44 1.96 11.29 -17.23
C PRO A 44 3.19 12.21 -17.25
N ILE A 45 3.73 12.45 -18.44
CA ILE A 45 4.77 13.46 -18.66
C ILE A 45 4.07 14.73 -19.13
N CYS A 46 4.15 15.76 -18.30
CA CYS A 46 3.55 17.06 -18.59
C CYS A 46 4.66 18.06 -18.90
N GLY A 47 4.72 18.56 -20.13
CA GLY A 47 5.71 19.55 -20.54
C GLY A 47 5.72 19.79 -22.06
N GLY A 48 6.21 20.95 -22.49
CA GLY A 48 6.45 21.23 -23.91
C GLY A 48 5.25 21.67 -24.74
N GLY A 49 4.15 22.13 -24.13
CA GLY A 49 3.02 22.75 -24.86
C GLY A 49 2.03 21.78 -25.53
N TYR A 50 2.25 20.46 -25.46
CA TYR A 50 1.41 19.44 -26.11
C TYR A 50 0.52 18.64 -25.13
N GLY A 51 0.27 19.15 -23.92
CA GLY A 51 -0.51 18.46 -22.90
C GLY A 51 0.25 17.28 -22.25
N CYS A 52 -0.38 16.63 -21.27
CA CYS A 52 0.24 15.49 -20.58
C CYS A 52 0.11 14.22 -21.42
N VAL A 53 1.23 13.67 -21.86
CA VAL A 53 1.29 12.40 -22.59
C VAL A 53 1.72 11.28 -21.66
N TRP A 54 1.02 10.15 -21.73
CA TRP A 54 1.41 8.94 -21.02
C TRP A 54 2.59 8.29 -21.72
N ASN A 55 3.69 8.10 -21.01
CA ASN A 55 4.88 7.44 -21.56
C ASN A 55 5.44 6.44 -20.54
N VAL A 56 6.04 5.36 -21.04
CA VAL A 56 6.73 4.35 -20.25
C VAL A 56 8.18 4.78 -20.13
N ARG A 57 8.58 5.30 -18.97
CA ARG A 57 9.97 5.67 -18.70
C ARG A 57 10.44 4.99 -17.42
N ALA A 58 11.10 3.84 -17.56
CA ALA A 58 11.62 3.11 -16.42
C ALA A 58 12.62 3.92 -15.58
N ALA A 59 13.29 4.92 -16.18
CA ALA A 59 14.19 5.83 -15.47
C ALA A 59 13.48 6.68 -14.39
N THR A 60 12.15 6.82 -14.44
CA THR A 60 11.39 7.51 -13.37
C THR A 60 11.28 6.68 -12.09
N LEU A 61 11.65 5.39 -12.14
CA LEU A 61 11.73 4.52 -10.97
C LEU A 61 13.02 4.73 -10.16
N LEU A 62 14.00 5.45 -10.73
CA LEU A 62 15.26 5.77 -10.09
C LEU A 62 15.22 7.14 -9.39
N PRO A 63 16.10 7.37 -8.38
CA PRO A 63 16.33 8.69 -7.81
C PRO A 63 16.69 9.71 -8.88
N GLU A 64 16.38 10.99 -8.59
CA GLU A 64 16.55 12.08 -9.54
C GLU A 64 17.99 12.20 -10.08
N GLU A 65 18.99 11.99 -9.22
CA GLU A 65 20.41 12.02 -9.59
C GLU A 65 20.77 10.95 -10.65
N SER A 66 20.37 9.70 -10.41
CA SER A 66 20.60 8.59 -11.34
C SER A 66 19.77 8.73 -12.62
N ARG A 67 18.54 9.24 -12.50
CA ARG A 67 17.69 9.56 -13.65
C ARG A 67 18.35 10.60 -14.53
N MET A 68 18.91 11.66 -13.95
CA MET A 68 19.60 12.72 -14.71
C MET A 68 20.83 12.17 -15.42
N GLU A 69 21.63 11.30 -14.80
CA GLU A 69 22.82 10.71 -15.41
C GLU A 69 22.48 9.87 -16.66
N ILE A 70 21.42 9.06 -16.58
CA ILE A 70 20.90 8.30 -17.73
C ILE A 70 20.32 9.26 -18.76
N GLU A 71 19.58 10.28 -18.32
CA GLU A 71 18.92 11.20 -19.21
C GLU A 71 19.91 12.14 -19.95
N MET A 72 21.11 12.40 -19.44
CA MET A 72 22.07 13.27 -20.11
C MET A 72 22.66 12.68 -21.40
N SER A 73 22.58 11.35 -21.60
CA SER A 73 23.28 10.66 -22.69
C SER A 73 22.33 9.73 -23.48
N PRO A 74 22.03 10.02 -24.77
CA PRO A 74 21.20 9.14 -25.62
C PRO A 74 21.64 7.66 -25.68
N PRO A 75 22.94 7.31 -25.78
CA PRO A 75 23.35 5.91 -25.79
C PRO A 75 23.13 5.22 -24.43
N ASP A 76 23.23 5.94 -23.31
CA ASP A 76 23.01 5.36 -21.99
C ASP A 76 21.53 5.17 -21.68
N ARG A 77 20.65 6.06 -22.18
CA ARG A 77 19.20 5.81 -22.22
C ARG A 77 18.87 4.52 -22.97
N ALA A 78 19.41 4.35 -24.19
CA ALA A 78 19.13 3.17 -25.00
C ALA A 78 19.62 1.87 -24.35
N ARG A 79 20.78 1.90 -23.68
CA ARG A 79 21.30 0.76 -22.91
C ARG A 79 20.42 0.43 -21.70
N PHE A 80 19.96 1.44 -20.98
CA PHE A 80 19.08 1.27 -19.84
C PHE A 80 17.71 0.71 -20.26
N ASP A 81 17.12 1.25 -21.32
CA ASP A 81 15.84 0.76 -21.84
C ASP A 81 15.95 -0.68 -22.35
N ALA A 82 17.05 -1.03 -23.02
CA ALA A 82 17.33 -2.41 -23.42
C ALA A 82 17.52 -3.35 -22.21
N HIS A 83 18.13 -2.87 -21.13
CA HIS A 83 18.26 -3.62 -19.88
C HIS A 83 16.88 -3.91 -19.28
N VAL A 84 16.01 -2.90 -19.15
CA VAL A 84 14.67 -3.01 -18.56
C VAL A 84 13.70 -3.79 -19.46
N ALA A 85 13.95 -3.83 -20.77
CA ALA A 85 13.16 -4.64 -21.70
C ALA A 85 13.31 -6.17 -21.46
N ARG A 86 14.33 -6.62 -20.73
CA ARG A 86 14.55 -8.04 -20.45
C ARG A 86 13.43 -8.62 -19.57
N THR A 87 12.92 -9.79 -19.95
CA THR A 87 11.84 -10.51 -19.24
C THR A 87 12.22 -10.77 -17.77
N ASP A 88 13.45 -11.19 -17.51
CA ASP A 88 13.93 -11.46 -16.14
C ASP A 88 13.90 -10.20 -15.26
N VAL A 89 14.25 -9.05 -15.83
CA VAL A 89 14.22 -7.76 -15.14
C VAL A 89 12.78 -7.35 -14.85
N ARG A 90 11.87 -7.52 -15.81
CA ARG A 90 10.43 -7.23 -15.64
C ARG A 90 9.75 -8.11 -14.60
N ILE A 91 10.08 -9.41 -14.56
CA ILE A 91 9.60 -10.32 -13.52
C ILE A 91 10.14 -9.87 -12.15
N GLY A 92 11.43 -9.50 -12.08
CA GLY A 92 12.02 -8.95 -10.85
C GLY A 92 11.32 -7.66 -10.39
N LEU A 93 11.05 -6.72 -11.31
CA LEU A 93 10.32 -5.48 -11.01
C LEU A 93 8.89 -5.74 -10.54
N THR A 94 8.22 -6.77 -11.08
CA THR A 94 6.90 -7.22 -10.61
C THR A 94 6.98 -7.74 -9.17
N GLY A 95 7.98 -8.56 -8.88
CA GLY A 95 8.24 -9.09 -7.54
C GLY A 95 8.57 -7.98 -6.54
N ILE A 96 9.37 -7.00 -6.94
CA ILE A 96 9.70 -5.84 -6.11
C ILE A 96 8.44 -5.00 -5.86
N ALA A 97 7.65 -4.68 -6.89
CA ALA A 97 6.39 -3.95 -6.71
C ALA A 97 5.43 -4.67 -5.75
N ALA A 98 5.43 -6.00 -5.73
CA ALA A 98 4.64 -6.79 -4.78
C ALA A 98 5.06 -6.59 -3.32
N ILE A 99 6.33 -6.24 -3.03
CA ILE A 99 6.82 -5.99 -1.65
C ILE A 99 6.04 -4.84 -1.01
N ASP A 100 5.77 -3.78 -1.75
CA ASP A 100 5.01 -2.61 -1.25
C ASP A 100 3.49 -2.80 -1.41
N LEU A 101 3.06 -3.31 -2.57
CA LEU A 101 1.65 -3.38 -2.92
C LEU A 101 0.90 -4.51 -2.20
N LEU A 102 1.55 -5.62 -1.81
CA LEU A 102 0.87 -6.72 -1.08
C LEU A 102 0.46 -6.31 0.34
N PRO A 103 1.32 -5.71 1.17
CA PRO A 103 0.91 -5.16 2.47
C PRO A 103 -0.21 -4.13 2.34
N PHE A 104 -0.14 -3.25 1.32
CA PHE A 104 -1.18 -2.27 1.06
C PHE A 104 -2.52 -2.92 0.66
N MET A 105 -2.49 -3.93 -0.21
CA MET A 105 -3.67 -4.72 -0.56
C MET A 105 -4.29 -5.39 0.67
N ALA A 106 -3.46 -5.98 1.54
CA ALA A 106 -3.91 -6.60 2.77
C ALA A 106 -4.55 -5.57 3.73
N LEU A 107 -3.97 -4.38 3.83
CA LEU A 107 -4.54 -3.25 4.58
C LEU A 107 -5.94 -2.88 4.05
N LEU A 108 -6.07 -2.63 2.75
CA LEU A 108 -7.36 -2.30 2.14
C LEU A 108 -8.39 -3.42 2.35
N GLY A 109 -7.99 -4.68 2.17
CA GLY A 109 -8.87 -5.84 2.35
C GLY A 109 -9.36 -5.99 3.79
N THR A 110 -8.46 -5.88 4.77
CA THR A 110 -8.80 -6.00 6.19
C THR A 110 -9.68 -4.86 6.68
N VAL A 111 -9.40 -3.61 6.26
CA VAL A 111 -10.29 -2.45 6.53
C VAL A 111 -11.66 -2.65 5.88
N GLY A 112 -11.70 -3.09 4.63
CA GLY A 112 -12.93 -3.35 3.91
C GLY A 112 -13.84 -4.39 4.60
N ILE A 113 -13.24 -5.49 5.08
CA ILE A 113 -13.96 -6.52 5.84
C ILE A 113 -14.44 -5.98 7.18
N ALA A 114 -13.60 -5.24 7.91
CA ALA A 114 -13.97 -4.63 9.19
C ALA A 114 -15.19 -3.71 9.05
N LEU A 115 -15.19 -2.83 8.06
CA LEU A 115 -16.29 -1.90 7.77
C LEU A 115 -17.57 -2.63 7.36
N ARG A 116 -17.45 -3.69 6.54
CA ARG A 116 -18.60 -4.52 6.17
C ARG A 116 -19.24 -5.21 7.38
N ARG A 117 -18.42 -5.71 8.30
CA ARG A 117 -18.89 -6.36 9.54
C ARG A 117 -19.54 -5.38 10.51
N LEU A 118 -18.97 -4.18 10.66
CA LEU A 118 -19.58 -3.09 11.46
C LEU A 118 -20.95 -2.66 10.92
N GLY A 119 -21.12 -2.66 9.60
CA GLY A 119 -22.39 -2.32 8.96
C GLY A 119 -23.46 -3.42 9.01
N GLY A 120 -23.15 -4.60 9.55
CA GLY A 120 -24.07 -5.74 9.65
C GLY A 120 -25.21 -5.53 10.65
N SER A 121 -26.22 -6.41 10.62
CA SER A 121 -27.27 -6.50 11.64
C SER A 121 -26.87 -7.53 12.70
N GLY A 122 -26.83 -7.14 13.96
CA GLY A 122 -26.56 -7.99 15.11
C GLY A 122 -25.98 -7.22 16.31
N ALA A 123 -26.19 -7.75 17.52
CA ALA A 123 -25.63 -7.21 18.76
C ALA A 123 -24.08 -7.28 18.78
N ASP A 124 -23.49 -8.33 18.20
CA ASP A 124 -22.03 -8.58 18.27
C ASP A 124 -21.26 -8.11 17.02
N THR A 125 -21.72 -7.05 16.37
CA THR A 125 -21.12 -6.53 15.13
C THR A 125 -19.75 -5.90 15.37
N LEU A 126 -19.58 -5.21 16.51
CA LEU A 126 -18.30 -4.62 16.93
C LEU A 126 -17.27 -5.70 17.26
N GLU A 127 -17.67 -6.73 18.01
CA GLU A 127 -16.79 -7.86 18.38
C GLU A 127 -16.28 -8.61 17.15
N ARG A 128 -17.13 -8.78 16.14
CA ARG A 128 -16.76 -9.40 14.87
C ARG A 128 -15.83 -8.56 14.00
N ALA A 129 -15.78 -7.24 14.21
CA ALA A 129 -14.97 -6.31 13.42
C ALA A 129 -13.59 -6.02 14.04
N LEU A 130 -13.49 -6.02 15.36
CA LEU A 130 -12.24 -5.79 16.12
C LEU A 130 -11.02 -6.60 15.63
N PRO A 131 -11.10 -7.94 15.42
CA PRO A 131 -9.93 -8.69 14.96
C PRO A 131 -9.47 -8.26 13.56
N TRP A 132 -10.38 -7.76 12.71
CA TRP A 132 -10.04 -7.24 11.38
C TRP A 132 -9.40 -5.86 11.46
N LEU A 133 -9.86 -4.99 12.38
CA LEU A 133 -9.20 -3.72 12.65
C LEU A 133 -7.77 -3.93 13.18
N ARG A 134 -7.57 -4.92 14.06
CA ARG A 134 -6.23 -5.29 14.53
C ARG A 134 -5.33 -5.75 13.39
N ARG A 135 -5.82 -6.63 12.51
CA ARG A 135 -5.06 -7.05 11.32
C ARG A 135 -4.76 -5.88 10.38
N ALA A 136 -5.69 -4.93 10.23
CA ALA A 136 -5.47 -3.72 9.43
C ALA A 136 -4.32 -2.87 10.00
N SER A 137 -4.31 -2.63 11.31
CA SER A 137 -3.20 -1.89 11.94
C SER A 137 -1.85 -2.61 11.81
N GLN A 138 -1.81 -3.94 11.90
CA GLN A 138 -0.60 -4.73 11.65
C GLN A 138 -0.15 -4.61 10.18
N ALA A 139 -1.08 -4.71 9.23
CA ALA A 139 -0.79 -4.54 7.81
C ALA A 139 -0.27 -3.13 7.50
N ALA A 140 -0.78 -2.09 8.17
CA ALA A 140 -0.29 -0.72 8.04
C ALA A 140 1.16 -0.58 8.53
N ILE A 141 1.51 -1.21 9.67
CA ILE A 141 2.90 -1.22 10.18
C ILE A 141 3.82 -1.93 9.18
N VAL A 142 3.42 -3.11 8.70
CA VAL A 142 4.21 -3.86 7.71
C VAL A 142 4.38 -3.06 6.42
N TRP A 143 3.32 -2.40 5.95
CA TRP A 143 3.38 -1.56 4.76
C TRP A 143 4.34 -0.38 4.92
N MET A 144 4.32 0.31 6.07
CA MET A 144 5.26 1.40 6.34
C MET A 144 6.72 0.94 6.35
N LEU A 145 6.99 -0.30 6.77
CA LEU A 145 8.33 -0.89 6.71
C LEU A 145 8.70 -1.41 5.31
N ALA A 146 7.72 -1.67 4.45
CA ALA A 146 7.95 -2.16 3.09
C ALA A 146 8.53 -1.07 2.17
N GLY A 147 8.18 0.20 2.40
CA GLY A 147 8.65 1.32 1.57
C GLY A 147 10.18 1.41 1.41
N PRO A 148 10.97 1.44 2.50
CA PRO A 148 12.44 1.49 2.42
C PRO A 148 13.04 0.26 1.73
N VAL A 149 12.46 -0.92 1.99
CA VAL A 149 12.89 -2.18 1.37
C VAL A 149 12.62 -2.17 -0.12
N HIS A 150 11.45 -1.67 -0.54
CA HIS A 150 11.07 -1.50 -1.93
C HIS A 150 12.01 -0.55 -2.68
N GLN A 151 12.30 0.62 -2.11
CA GLN A 151 13.23 1.58 -2.73
C GLN A 151 14.64 1.02 -2.87
N SER A 152 15.18 0.41 -1.80
CA SER A 152 16.51 -0.21 -1.83
C SER A 152 16.57 -1.38 -2.83
N ALA A 153 15.51 -2.18 -2.92
CA ALA A 153 15.43 -3.30 -3.87
C ALA A 153 15.33 -2.81 -5.33
N LEU A 154 14.53 -1.77 -5.61
CA LEU A 154 14.43 -1.17 -6.94
C LEU A 154 15.78 -0.62 -7.42
N GLU A 155 16.45 0.18 -6.58
CA GLU A 155 17.74 0.78 -6.91
C GLU A 155 18.81 -0.29 -7.17
N THR A 156 18.88 -1.30 -6.29
CA THR A 156 19.85 -2.40 -6.44
C THR A 156 19.58 -3.21 -7.71
N TRP A 157 18.31 -3.50 -8.02
CA TRP A 157 17.91 -4.31 -9.17
C TRP A 157 18.10 -3.59 -10.51
N LEU A 158 17.90 -2.27 -10.55
CA LEU A 158 18.10 -1.44 -11.74
C LEU A 158 19.55 -0.99 -11.93
N SER A 159 20.40 -1.13 -10.91
CA SER A 159 21.81 -0.71 -10.95
C SER A 159 22.67 -1.28 -12.08
N PRO A 160 22.53 -2.55 -12.53
CA PRO A 160 23.33 -3.05 -13.63
C PRO A 160 22.96 -2.44 -14.99
N GLY A 161 21.87 -1.67 -15.07
CA GLY A 161 21.49 -0.89 -16.26
C GLY A 161 22.08 0.53 -16.28
N MET A 162 22.65 1.00 -15.16
CA MET A 162 23.20 2.34 -15.03
C MET A 162 24.62 2.43 -15.61
N PRO A 163 25.04 3.61 -16.15
CA PRO A 163 26.39 3.80 -16.68
C PRO A 163 27.49 3.61 -15.62
N SER A 164 27.14 3.75 -14.35
CA SER A 164 28.03 3.60 -13.19
C SER A 164 28.22 2.17 -12.68
N GLY A 165 27.54 1.17 -13.29
CA GLY A 165 27.65 -0.25 -12.94
C GLY A 165 26.84 -0.68 -11.69
N PHE A 166 26.96 -1.95 -11.29
CA PHE A 166 26.23 -2.51 -10.14
C PHE A 166 26.60 -1.79 -8.84
N ARG A 167 25.60 -1.32 -8.11
CA ARG A 167 25.74 -0.68 -6.80
C ARG A 167 24.63 -1.14 -5.87
N ILE A 168 25.00 -1.49 -4.64
CA ILE A 168 24.04 -1.74 -3.55
C ILE A 168 23.80 -0.39 -2.87
N ILE A 169 22.59 0.16 -3.02
CA ILE A 169 22.21 1.43 -2.41
C ILE A 169 21.15 1.14 -1.35
N THR A 170 21.39 1.60 -0.12
CA THR A 170 20.44 1.49 0.99
C THR A 170 19.90 2.88 1.33
N THR A 171 18.71 3.20 0.84
CA THR A 171 18.03 4.46 1.15
C THR A 171 17.10 4.25 2.35
N ILE A 172 17.53 4.71 3.54
CA ILE A 172 16.69 4.73 4.75
C ILE A 172 16.32 6.18 5.04
N LEU A 173 15.26 6.68 4.41
CA LEU A 173 14.68 7.98 4.78
C LEU A 173 13.64 7.78 5.89
N LEU A 174 14.01 8.12 7.13
CA LEU A 174 13.16 7.91 8.31
C LEU A 174 11.98 8.90 8.40
N ALA A 175 12.16 10.12 7.86
CA ALA A 175 11.20 11.21 7.94
C ALA A 175 9.80 10.91 7.34
N PRO A 176 9.68 10.37 6.10
CA PRO A 176 8.37 10.04 5.54
C PRO A 176 7.67 8.85 6.23
N ILE A 177 8.43 7.98 6.91
CA ILE A 177 7.92 6.76 7.55
C ILE A 177 7.36 7.06 8.94
N ALA A 178 7.99 7.98 9.66
CA ALA A 178 7.65 8.28 11.06
C ALA A 178 6.19 8.69 11.25
N GLY A 179 5.66 9.55 10.37
CA GLY A 179 4.27 10.01 10.45
C GLY A 179 3.26 8.87 10.26
N GLY A 180 3.49 8.01 9.26
CA GLY A 180 2.63 6.86 8.98
C GLY A 180 2.67 5.81 10.09
N LEU A 181 3.86 5.52 10.62
CA LEU A 181 4.03 4.62 11.77
C LEU A 181 3.33 5.16 13.02
N LEU A 182 3.44 6.46 13.32
CA LEU A 182 2.76 7.07 14.47
C LEU A 182 1.24 6.91 14.39
N ILE A 183 0.66 7.14 13.21
CA ILE A 183 -0.79 6.94 13.00
C ILE A 183 -1.17 5.46 13.14
N ALA A 184 -0.36 4.55 12.58
CA ALA A 184 -0.61 3.11 12.68
C ALA A 184 -0.54 2.62 14.14
N PHE A 185 0.45 3.09 14.91
CA PHE A 185 0.56 2.79 16.34
C PHE A 185 -0.58 3.42 17.14
N ALA A 186 -0.98 4.66 16.84
CA ALA A 186 -2.13 5.30 17.49
C ALA A 186 -3.43 4.52 17.23
N ALA A 187 -3.64 4.06 15.99
CA ALA A 187 -4.78 3.20 15.65
C ALA A 187 -4.73 1.86 16.40
N TYR A 188 -3.55 1.22 16.46
CA TYR A 188 -3.36 -0.02 17.23
C TYR A 188 -3.68 0.18 18.72
N ALA A 189 -3.19 1.26 19.33
CA ALA A 189 -3.44 1.60 20.73
C ALA A 189 -4.93 1.88 20.99
N ALA A 190 -5.61 2.59 20.09
CA ALA A 190 -7.04 2.87 20.20
C ALA A 190 -7.87 1.57 20.13
N ILE A 191 -7.52 0.65 19.24
CA ILE A 191 -8.18 -0.67 19.15
C ILE A 191 -8.00 -1.45 20.45
N TRP A 192 -6.79 -1.47 21.00
CA TRP A 192 -6.50 -2.16 22.26
C TRP A 192 -7.29 -1.58 23.44
N ALA A 193 -7.40 -0.24 23.52
CA ALA A 193 -8.22 0.43 24.53
C ALA A 193 -9.70 0.06 24.44
N VAL A 194 -10.25 -0.04 23.22
CA VAL A 194 -11.63 -0.47 22.99
C VAL A 194 -11.84 -1.94 23.39
N GLU A 195 -10.90 -2.83 23.07
CA GLU A 195 -10.94 -4.24 23.50
C GLU A 195 -10.94 -4.36 25.04
N ALA A 196 -10.08 -3.60 25.72
CA ALA A 196 -10.01 -3.57 27.18
C ALA A 196 -11.31 -3.05 27.81
N ALA A 197 -11.90 -1.98 27.26
CA ALA A 197 -13.16 -1.43 27.75
C ALA A 197 -14.35 -2.40 27.57
N LEU A 198 -14.42 -3.11 26.44
CA LEU A 198 -15.46 -4.11 26.21
C LEU A 198 -15.32 -5.31 27.15
N LYS A 199 -14.08 -5.74 27.44
CA LYS A 199 -13.83 -6.80 28.41
C LYS A 199 -14.27 -6.39 29.82
N ALA A 200 -13.90 -5.18 30.25
CA ALA A 200 -14.32 -4.64 31.54
C ALA A 200 -15.85 -4.57 31.67
N ARG A 201 -16.56 -4.17 30.60
CA ARG A 201 -18.03 -4.15 30.59
C ARG A 201 -18.66 -5.54 30.68
N ARG A 202 -18.13 -6.52 29.94
CA ARG A 202 -18.59 -7.91 30.02
C ARG A 202 -18.35 -8.53 31.39
N ASP A 203 -17.24 -8.19 32.04
CA ASP A 203 -16.97 -8.66 33.39
C ASP A 203 -17.97 -8.07 34.39
N LEU A 204 -18.26 -6.76 34.32
CA LEU A 204 -19.31 -6.11 35.12
C LEU A 204 -20.71 -6.72 34.91
N ASP A 205 -21.10 -6.99 33.67
CA ASP A 205 -22.39 -7.61 33.33
C ASP A 205 -22.51 -9.06 33.81
N ARG A 206 -21.38 -9.73 34.13
CA ARG A 206 -21.37 -11.09 34.72
C ARG A 206 -21.43 -11.10 36.24
N PHE A 207 -21.13 -9.98 36.89
CA PHE A 207 -21.13 -9.85 38.35
C PHE A 207 -22.51 -9.45 38.93
N VAL A 208 -23.41 -8.90 38.11
CA VAL A 208 -24.80 -8.53 38.47
C VAL A 208 -25.75 -9.65 38.07
#